data_AF-F4BRU4-F1
#
_entry.id   AF-F4BRU4-F1
#
_cell.length_a   1.000
_cell.length_b   1.000
_cell.length_c   1.000
_cell.angle_alpha   90.00
_cell.angle_beta   90.00
_cell.angle_gamma   90.00
#
_symmetry.space_group_name_H-M   'P 1'
#
loop_
_entity.id
_entity.type
_entity.pdbx_description
1 polymer ?
#
loop_
_entity_poly.entity_id
_entity_poly.type
_entity_poly.pdbx_seq_one_letter_code
_entity_poly.pdbx_strand_id
1 'polypeptide(L)'
;MDKSEVHLSNGKTVTFNSSAEQLLNKVTDEDGELLESFVLLEDEKGISCYLNPSQIVTISVLKSNTNEEKSDSKGKHTKENLDAISNLSKDIGNME
;
A
#
# COMPACT_ATOMS: atom_id res chain seq x y z
N MET A 1 19.04 -5.09 -2.52
CA MET A 1 18.62 -4.02 -3.44
C MET A 1 17.19 -3.70 -3.07
N ASP A 2 16.88 -2.45 -2.79
CA ASP A 2 15.51 -2.08 -2.40
C ASP A 2 14.57 -2.27 -3.59
N LYS A 3 13.39 -2.80 -3.31
CA LYS A 3 12.32 -2.98 -4.29
C LYS A 3 11.13 -2.15 -3.87
N SER A 4 10.48 -1.57 -4.85
CA SER A 4 9.26 -0.80 -4.64
C SER A 4 8.19 -1.23 -5.61
N GLU A 5 6.96 -1.16 -5.16
CA GLU A 5 5.78 -1.57 -5.91
C GLU A 5 4.86 -0.37 -6.10
N VAL A 6 4.48 -0.13 -7.35
CA VAL A 6 3.61 0.97 -7.74
C VAL A 6 2.26 0.38 -8.13
N HIS A 7 1.22 0.79 -7.41
CA HIS A 7 -0.16 0.42 -7.70
C HIS A 7 -0.82 1.51 -8.53
N LEU A 8 -1.42 1.11 -9.65
CA LEU A 8 -2.04 2.02 -10.60
C LEU A 8 -3.57 1.97 -10.52
N SER A 9 -4.21 3.07 -10.91
CA SER A 9 -5.66 3.23 -10.89
C SER A 9 -6.40 2.26 -11.83
N ASN A 10 -5.69 1.69 -12.81
CA ASN A 10 -6.19 0.62 -13.68
C ASN A 10 -6.11 -0.78 -13.05
N GLY A 11 -5.73 -0.88 -11.77
CA GLY A 11 -5.58 -2.14 -11.03
C GLY A 11 -4.30 -2.92 -11.34
N LYS A 12 -3.41 -2.40 -12.19
CA LYS A 12 -2.10 -3.00 -12.43
C LYS A 12 -1.13 -2.60 -11.33
N THR A 13 -0.18 -3.49 -11.12
CA THR A 13 0.91 -3.30 -10.18
C THR A 13 2.23 -3.55 -10.89
N VAL A 14 3.20 -2.66 -10.69
CA VAL A 14 4.53 -2.75 -11.32
C VAL A 14 5.61 -2.65 -10.24
N THR A 15 6.55 -3.59 -10.28
CA THR A 15 7.68 -3.66 -9.35
C THR A 15 8.93 -3.10 -9.98
N PHE A 16 9.67 -2.27 -9.24
CA PHE A 16 10.90 -1.62 -9.66
C PHE A 16 12.06 -1.97 -8.73
N ASN A 17 13.27 -2.15 -9.29
CA ASN A 17 14.52 -2.27 -8.53
C ASN A 17 15.03 -0.88 -8.11
N SER A 18 14.19 -0.11 -7.40
CA SER A 18 14.50 1.24 -6.91
C SER A 18 13.83 1.45 -5.56
N SER A 19 14.37 2.36 -4.74
CA SER A 19 13.70 2.76 -3.50
C SER A 19 12.45 3.59 -3.80
N ALA A 20 11.53 3.67 -2.83
CA ALA A 20 10.31 4.46 -2.98
C ALA A 20 10.64 5.95 -3.16
N GLU A 21 11.67 6.45 -2.48
CA GLU A 21 12.16 7.82 -2.60
C GLU A 21 12.69 8.11 -4.02
N GLN A 22 13.46 7.18 -4.60
CA GLN A 22 13.94 7.33 -5.98
C GLN A 22 12.79 7.33 -6.99
N LEU A 23 11.73 6.55 -6.75
CA LEU A 23 10.54 6.58 -7.59
C LEU A 23 9.77 7.90 -7.43
N LEU A 24 9.56 8.35 -6.19
CA LEU A 24 8.89 9.62 -5.90
C LEU A 24 9.59 10.77 -6.61
N ASN A 25 10.91 10.90 -6.45
CA ASN A 25 11.70 11.95 -7.12
C ASN A 25 11.65 11.90 -8.65
N LYS A 26 11.28 10.77 -9.25
CA LYS A 26 11.10 10.65 -10.71
C LYS A 26 9.70 10.99 -11.17
N VAL A 27 8.70 10.89 -10.30
CA VAL A 27 7.28 11.08 -10.64
C VAL A 27 6.71 12.36 -10.05
N THR A 28 7.45 13.06 -9.17
CA THR A 28 7.10 14.36 -8.62
C THR A 28 8.11 15.44 -8.99
N ASP A 29 7.69 16.70 -8.93
CA ASP A 29 8.56 17.87 -9.01
C ASP A 29 9.17 18.25 -7.64
N GLU A 30 9.84 19.41 -7.59
CA GLU A 30 10.50 19.93 -6.39
C GLU A 30 9.51 20.35 -5.29
N ASP A 31 8.26 20.67 -5.65
CA ASP A 31 7.18 21.01 -4.73
C ASP A 31 6.46 19.73 -4.21
N GLY A 32 6.78 18.57 -4.78
CA GLY A 32 6.19 17.27 -4.43
C GLY A 32 4.91 16.97 -5.20
N GLU A 33 4.57 17.76 -6.21
CA GLU A 33 3.41 17.56 -7.07
C GLU A 33 3.72 16.54 -8.17
N LEU A 34 2.71 15.78 -8.61
CA LEU A 34 2.89 14.77 -9.65
C LEU A 34 3.21 15.44 -11.00
N LEU A 35 4.23 14.92 -11.70
CA LEU A 35 4.57 15.41 -13.03
C LEU A 35 3.42 15.13 -14.02
N GLU A 36 3.11 16.13 -14.86
CA GLU A 36 2.07 16.00 -15.90
C GLU A 36 2.52 15.15 -17.11
N SER A 37 3.81 14.83 -17.18
CA SER A 37 4.41 14.09 -18.30
C SER A 37 4.66 12.62 -17.99
N PHE A 38 4.72 11.79 -19.03
CA PHE A 38 5.09 10.39 -18.89
C PHE A 38 6.56 10.27 -18.49
N VAL A 39 6.83 9.38 -17.54
CA VAL A 39 8.16 9.11 -17.03
C VAL A 39 8.64 7.77 -17.54
N LEU A 40 9.86 7.71 -18.09
CA LEU A 40 10.49 6.46 -18.49
C LEU A 40 11.16 5.80 -17.29
N LEU A 41 10.72 4.59 -16.97
CA LEU A 41 11.24 3.78 -15.87
C LEU A 41 11.63 2.39 -16.38
N GLU A 42 12.35 1.63 -15.56
CA GLU A 42 12.75 0.26 -15.87
C GLU A 42 12.25 -0.66 -14.76
N ASP A 43 11.47 -1.69 -15.13
CA ASP A 43 10.89 -2.62 -14.17
C ASP A 43 11.94 -3.55 -13.54
N GLU A 44 11.52 -4.42 -12.62
CA GLU A 44 12.45 -5.34 -11.95
C GLU A 44 13.17 -6.33 -12.87
N LYS A 45 12.68 -6.51 -14.10
CA LYS A 45 13.23 -7.41 -15.13
C LYS A 45 14.14 -6.68 -16.12
N GLY A 46 14.33 -5.38 -15.97
CA GLY A 46 15.11 -4.58 -16.92
C GLY A 46 14.32 -4.10 -18.14
N ILE A 47 12.99 -4.17 -18.11
CA ILE A 47 12.14 -3.76 -19.22
C ILE A 47 11.75 -2.30 -19.03
N SER A 48 12.08 -1.46 -20.01
CA SER A 48 11.68 -0.05 -19.98
C SER A 48 10.18 0.10 -20.21
N CYS A 49 9.52 0.91 -19.38
CA CYS A 49 8.11 1.24 -19.47
C CYS A 49 7.87 2.74 -19.25
N TYR A 50 6.84 3.26 -19.90
CA TYR A 50 6.34 4.61 -19.64
C TYR A 50 5.26 4.56 -18.57
N LEU A 51 5.45 5.34 -17.51
CA LEU A 51 4.52 5.49 -16.41
C LEU A 51 3.87 6.87 -16.49
N ASN A 52 2.55 6.94 -16.34
CA ASN A 52 1.87 8.21 -16.10
C ASN A 52 1.75 8.43 -14.58
N PRO A 53 2.43 9.45 -14.00
CA PRO A 53 2.34 9.76 -12.58
C PRO A 53 0.91 9.94 -12.07
N SER A 54 0.02 10.50 -12.89
CA SER A 54 -1.38 10.73 -12.52
C SER A 54 -2.19 9.45 -12.32
N GLN A 55 -1.66 8.29 -12.73
CA GLN A 55 -2.30 6.98 -12.51
C GLN A 55 -1.80 6.29 -11.25
N ILE A 56 -0.78 6.81 -10.58
CA ILE A 56 -0.22 6.24 -9.36
C ILE A 56 -1.23 6.44 -8.23
N VAL A 57 -1.63 5.33 -7.60
CA VAL A 57 -2.48 5.34 -6.41
C VAL A 57 -1.62 5.25 -5.16
N THR A 58 -0.61 4.38 -5.16
CA THR A 58 0.27 4.17 -4.00
C THR A 58 1.62 3.62 -4.44
N ILE A 59 2.68 4.01 -3.73
CA ILE A 59 4.02 3.43 -3.83
C ILE A 59 4.36 2.76 -2.49
N SER A 60 4.66 1.48 -2.54
CA SER A 60 4.96 0.64 -1.37
C SER A 60 6.40 0.15 -1.42
N VAL A 61 7.06 0.08 -0.28
CA VAL A 61 8.39 -0.54 -0.17
C VAL A 61 8.22 -2.04 0.04
N LEU A 62 8.78 -2.86 -0.86
CA LEU A 62 8.90 -4.29 -0.61
C LEU A 62 10.06 -4.52 0.35
N LYS A 63 9.75 -4.70 1.64
CA LYS A 63 10.70 -5.31 2.55
C LYS A 63 10.92 -6.76 2.10
N SER A 64 12.14 -7.05 1.66
CA SER A 64 12.60 -8.42 1.51
C SER A 64 12.56 -9.05 2.89
N ASN A 65 11.65 -9.99 3.13
CA ASN A 65 11.56 -10.72 4.39
C ASN A 65 12.92 -11.36 4.71
N THR A 66 13.72 -10.66 5.53
CA THR A 66 14.82 -11.29 6.25
C THR A 66 14.18 -11.83 7.52
N ASN A 67 13.67 -13.06 7.45
CA ASN A 67 13.15 -13.86 8.57
C ASN A 67 12.67 -13.05 9.78
N GLU A 68 11.43 -12.54 9.74
CA GLU A 68 10.70 -12.27 10.97
C GLU A 68 9.78 -13.45 11.25
N GLU A 69 10.04 -14.04 12.41
CA GLU A 69 9.34 -15.16 13.02
C GLU A 69 7.83 -15.05 12.86
N LYS A 70 7.18 -16.21 12.73
CA LYS A 70 5.77 -16.37 13.08
C LYS A 70 5.58 -15.91 14.53
N SER A 71 5.28 -14.63 14.73
CA SER A 71 4.70 -14.17 15.98
C SER A 71 3.24 -14.60 15.97
N ASP A 72 3.02 -15.80 16.51
CA ASP A 72 1.71 -16.29 16.95
C ASP A 72 1.27 -15.38 18.12
N SER A 73 0.91 -14.15 17.80
CA SER A 73 0.23 -13.27 18.74
C SER A 73 -1.18 -13.81 18.88
N LYS A 74 -1.35 -14.75 19.82
CA LYS A 74 -2.60 -14.97 20.52
C LYS A 74 -3.09 -13.60 20.98
N GLY A 75 -3.94 -12.99 20.17
CA GLY A 75 -4.70 -11.81 20.52
C GLY A 75 -5.37 -12.09 21.86
N LYS A 76 -4.88 -11.43 22.90
CA LYS A 76 -5.56 -11.34 24.19
C LYS A 76 -6.81 -10.51 23.91
N HIS A 77 -7.86 -11.16 23.43
CA HIS A 77 -9.18 -10.56 23.25
C HIS A 77 -9.63 -10.01 24.60
N THR A 78 -9.52 -8.70 24.78
CA THR A 78 -10.23 -7.98 25.83
C THR A 78 -11.73 -8.19 25.57
N LYS A 79 -12.36 -8.99 26.44
CA LYS A 79 -13.79 -9.36 26.40
C LYS A 79 -14.74 -8.16 26.36
N GLU A 80 -14.27 -6.97 26.73
CA GLU A 80 -15.09 -5.78 26.88
C GLU A 80 -15.75 -5.31 25.58
N ASN A 81 -15.09 -5.50 24.43
CA ASN A 81 -15.65 -5.01 23.16
C ASN A 81 -16.78 -5.91 22.61
N LEU A 82 -16.80 -7.20 22.98
CA LEU A 82 -17.85 -8.13 22.58
C LEU A 82 -19.15 -7.92 23.36
N ASP A 83 -19.05 -7.57 24.65
CA ASP A 83 -20.21 -7.24 25.48
C ASP A 83 -20.91 -5.95 25.01
N ALA A 84 -20.15 -4.96 24.52
CA ALA A 84 -20.72 -3.73 23.96
C ALA A 84 -21.57 -3.98 22.69
N ILE A 85 -21.12 -4.89 21.82
CA ILE A 85 -21.82 -5.24 20.57
C ILE A 85 -23.10 -6.05 20.87
N SER A 86 -23.08 -6.92 21.88
CA SER A 86 -24.24 -7.71 22.28
C SER A 86 -25.38 -6.85 22.85
N ASN A 87 -25.06 -5.79 23.58
CA ASN A 87 -26.08 -4.88 24.12
C ASN A 87 -26.77 -4.02 23.05
N LEU A 88 -26.05 -3.59 22.00
CA LEU A 88 -26.66 -2.89 20.86
C LEU A 88 -27.69 -3.74 20.11
N SER A 89 -27.53 -5.06 20.10
CA SER A 89 -28.46 -5.97 19.43
C SER A 89 -29.74 -6.22 20.22
N LYS A 90 -29.76 -5.95 21.53
CA LYS A 90 -30.97 -6.08 22.36
C LYS A 90 -31.95 -4.92 22.19
N ASP A 91 -31.46 -3.71 21.93
CA ASP A 91 -32.32 -2.53 21.75
C ASP A 91 -33.14 -2.56 20.45
N ILE A 92 -32.70 -3.31 19.44
CA ILE A 92 -33.44 -3.45 18.16
C ILE A 92 -34.65 -4.40 18.30
N GLY A 93 -34.61 -5.35 19.23
CA GLY A 93 -35.66 -6.36 19.40
C GLY A 93 -36.87 -5.93 20.22
N ASN A 94 -36.83 -4.75 20.86
CA ASN A 94 -37.89 -4.25 21.75
C ASN A 94 -38.59 -2.98 21.21
N MET A 95 -38.44 -2.68 19.92
CA MET A 95 -39.11 -1.55 19.25
C MET A 95 -40.32 -2.02 18.42
N GLU A 96 -41.17 -2.85 19.04
CA GLU A 96 -42.58 -3.11 18.64
C GLU A 96 -43.53 -2.61 19.72
#